data_AF-A0A1C6CG60-F1
#
_entry.id   AF-A0A1C6CG60-F1
#
_cell.length_a   1.000
_cell.length_b   1.000
_cell.length_c   1.000
_cell.angle_alpha   90.00
_cell.angle_beta   90.00
_cell.angle_gamma   90.00
#
_symmetry.space_group_name_H-M   'P 1'
#
loop_
_entity.id
_entity.type
_entity.pdbx_description
1 polymer ?
#
loop_
_entity_poly.entity_id
_entity_poly.type
_entity_poly.pdbx_seq_one_letter_code
_entity_poly.pdbx_strand_id
1 'polypeptide(L)' 'MIINLKHISSDQNRHAMLSNKDSVAIVISYSGEEQEIKRIVNYIKQKEGTVIAVTSINDSYLRKIQIIV' A
#
# COMPACT_ATOMS: atom_id res chain seq x y z
N MET A 1 19.02 12.82 1.23
CA MET A 1 19.09 11.57 0.46
C MET A 1 17.68 11.23 0.01
N ILE A 2 17.39 11.34 -1.29
CA ILE A 2 16.08 10.95 -1.84
C ILE A 2 16.22 9.48 -2.23
N ILE A 3 15.57 8.59 -1.49
CA ILE A 3 15.53 7.17 -1.84
C ILE A 3 14.40 7.01 -2.86
N ASN A 4 14.75 6.84 -4.14
CA ASN A 4 13.79 6.55 -5.20
C ASN A 4 13.55 5.03 -5.27
N LEU A 5 12.50 4.55 -4.62
CA LEU A 5 12.00 3.19 -4.75
C LEU A 5 11.14 3.12 -6.03
N LYS A 6 11.77 2.83 -7.17
CA LYS A 6 11.19 2.66 -8.53
C LYS A 6 9.70 3.04 -8.65
N HIS A 7 9.46 4.33 -8.88
CA HIS A 7 8.16 4.93 -9.13
C HIS A 7 7.76 4.79 -10.61
N ILE A 8 6.99 3.75 -10.93
CA ILE A 8 6.18 3.70 -12.15
C ILE A 8 4.73 3.50 -11.68
N SER A 9 4.02 4.61 -11.48
CA SER A 9 2.65 4.64 -10.93
C SER A 9 1.67 3.76 -11.71
N SER A 10 1.84 3.61 -13.02
CA SER A 10 1.00 2.73 -13.85
C SER A 10 1.18 1.24 -13.51
N ASP A 11 2.39 0.80 -13.19
CA ASP A 11 2.71 -0.62 -13.00
C ASP A 11 2.22 -1.11 -11.64
N GLN A 12 2.30 -0.25 -10.61
CA GLN A 12 1.78 -0.58 -9.28
C GLN A 12 0.25 -0.72 -9.28
N ASN A 13 -0.46 0.19 -9.96
CA ASN A 13 -1.91 0.09 -10.12
C ASN A 13 -2.30 -1.18 -10.86
N ARG A 14 -1.57 -1.54 -11.93
CA ARG A 14 -1.79 -2.79 -12.66
C ARG A 14 -1.55 -4.03 -11.80
N HIS A 15 -0.46 -4.08 -11.03
CA HIS A 15 -0.18 -5.19 -10.12
C HIS A 15 -1.24 -5.30 -9.01
N ALA A 16 -1.70 -4.18 -8.46
CA ALA A 16 -2.76 -4.16 -7.47
C ALA A 16 -4.08 -4.71 -8.03
N MET A 17 -4.45 -4.37 -9.28
CA MET A 17 -5.63 -4.92 -9.95
C MET A 17 -5.54 -6.42 -10.22
N LEU A 18 -4.33 -6.94 -10.43
CA LEU A 18 -4.05 -8.37 -10.68
C LEU A 18 -3.83 -9.18 -9.40
N SER A 19 -3.89 -8.54 -8.23
CA SER A 19 -3.72 -9.22 -6.94
C SER A 19 -4.85 -10.21 -6.64
N ASN A 20 -4.56 -11.12 -5.71
CA ASN A 20 -5.43 -12.17 -5.22
C ASN A 20 -5.11 -12.47 -3.75
N LYS A 21 -5.81 -13.45 -3.17
CA LYS A 21 -5.64 -13.87 -1.77
C LYS A 21 -4.21 -14.28 -1.38
N ASP A 22 -3.41 -14.73 -2.34
CA ASP A 22 -2.02 -15.18 -2.12
C ASP A 22 -1.01 -14.03 -2.31
N SER A 23 -1.49 -12.85 -2.68
CA SER A 23 -0.66 -11.67 -2.90
C SER A 23 -0.32 -10.96 -1.59
N VAL A 24 0.93 -10.51 -1.47
CA VAL A 24 1.40 -9.67 -0.36
C VAL A 24 1.97 -8.37 -0.93
N ALA A 25 1.52 -7.23 -0.39
CA ALA A 25 2.06 -5.92 -0.70
C ALA A 25 2.67 -5.27 0.55
N ILE A 26 3.85 -4.68 0.36
CA ILE A 26 4.49 -3.83 1.36
C ILE A 26 4.33 -2.38 0.90
N VAL A 27 3.66 -1.57 1.72
CA VAL A 27 3.45 -0.14 1.47
C VAL A 27 4.29 0.65 2.45
N ILE A 28 5.04 1.64 1.97
CA ILE A 28 5.86 2.51 2.81
C ILE A 28 5.45 3.94 2.49
N SER A 29 4.88 4.62 3.47
CA SER A 29 4.48 6.01 3.34
C SER A 29 4.61 6.72 4.67
N TYR A 30 5.29 7.86 4.66
CA TYR A 30 5.48 8.66 5.87
C TYR A 30 4.12 9.07 6.47
N SER A 31 3.23 9.65 5.66
CA SER A 31 1.92 10.13 6.13
C SER A 31 0.86 9.04 6.19
N GLY A 32 0.92 8.06 5.28
CA GLY A 32 -0.11 7.04 5.13
C GLY A 32 -1.46 7.55 4.61
N GLU A 33 -1.53 8.79 4.11
CA GLU A 33 -2.79 9.46 3.74
C GLU A 33 -2.98 9.70 2.23
N GLU A 34 -1.95 9.42 1.43
CA GLU A 34 -1.96 9.69 -0.01
C GLU A 34 -3.06 8.92 -0.75
N GLN A 35 -3.84 9.62 -1.58
CA GLN A 35 -4.99 9.03 -2.27
C GLN A 35 -4.62 7.90 -3.23
N GLU A 36 -3.45 7.99 -3.87
CA GLU A 36 -2.94 6.92 -4.74
C GLU A 36 -2.69 5.63 -3.95
N ILE A 37 -2.05 5.75 -2.79
CA ILE A 37 -1.81 4.61 -1.89
C ILE A 37 -3.13 4.02 -1.40
N LYS A 38 -4.09 4.86 -1.02
CA LYS A 38 -5.43 4.40 -0.62
C LYS A 38 -6.09 3.54 -1.69
N ARG A 39 -6.02 3.97 -2.97
CA ARG A 39 -6.56 3.22 -4.10
C ARG A 39 -5.87 1.87 -4.27
N ILE A 40 -4.54 1.84 -4.26
CA ILE A 40 -3.75 0.60 -4.38
C ILE A 40 -4.09 -0.39 -3.27
N VAL A 41 -4.07 0.07 -2.00
CA VAL A 41 -4.40 -0.75 -0.83
C VAL A 41 -5.82 -1.31 -0.92
N ASN A 42 -6.77 -0.49 -1.36
CA ASN A 42 -8.15 -0.94 -1.52
C ASN A 42 -8.32 -2.02 -2.58
N TYR A 43 -7.63 -1.91 -3.72
CA TYR A 43 -7.67 -2.96 -4.74
C TYR A 43 -7.15 -4.30 -4.20
N ILE A 44 -6.04 -4.27 -3.47
CA ILE A 44 -5.44 -5.49 -2.90
C ILE A 44 -6.36 -6.11 -1.85
N LYS A 45 -6.94 -5.29 -0.96
CA LYS A 45 -7.86 -5.75 0.09
C LYS A 45 -9.16 -6.31 -0.48
N GLN A 46 -9.72 -5.69 -1.54
CA GLN A 46 -10.90 -6.21 -2.24
C GLN A 46 -10.67 -7.60 -2.86
N LYS A 47 -9.40 -7.93 -3.15
CA LYS A 47 -8.98 -9.23 -3.68
C LYS A 47 -8.50 -10.21 -2.61
N GLU A 48 -8.75 -9.88 -1.33
CA GLU A 48 -8.32 -10.65 -0.15
C GLU A 48 -6.80 -10.75 0.00
N GLY A 49 -6.04 -9.92 -0.72
CA GLY A 49 -4.59 -9.86 -0.59
C GLY A 49 -4.14 -9.24 0.74
N THR A 50 -2.95 -9.61 1.17
CA THR A 50 -2.36 -9.10 2.41
C THR A 50 -1.63 -7.78 2.16
N VAL A 51 -1.86 -6.79 3.02
CA VAL A 51 -1.13 -5.53 3.02
C VAL A 51 -0.40 -5.42 4.36
N ILE A 52 0.91 -5.22 4.27
CA ILE A 52 1.77 -4.79 5.37
C ILE A 52 2.10 -3.33 5.06
N ALA A 53 1.92 -2.42 6.01
CA ALA A 53 2.46 -1.09 5.78
C ALA A 53 3.20 -0.48 6.96
N VAL A 54 4.16 0.33 6.56
CA VAL A 54 5.14 1.01 7.38
C VAL A 54 4.88 2.50 7.24
N THR A 55 4.50 3.14 8.34
CA THR A 55 4.15 4.56 8.38
C THR A 55 4.61 5.20 9.67
N SER A 56 4.99 6.48 9.61
CA SER A 56 5.49 7.21 10.76
C SER A 56 4.36 7.86 11.58
N ILE A 57 3.16 8.03 10.99
CA ILE A 57 2.02 8.67 11.66
C ILE A 57 1.10 7.62 12.27
N ASN A 58 0.91 7.72 13.58
CA ASN A 58 0.10 6.77 14.37
C ASN A 58 -1.39 6.83 14.05
N ASP A 59 -1.95 7.98 13.68
CA ASP A 59 -3.36 8.13 13.29
C ASP A 59 -3.49 8.37 11.78
N SER A 60 -3.03 7.40 11.00
CA SER A 60 -3.13 7.42 9.54
C SER A 60 -4.09 6.35 9.02
N TYR A 61 -4.59 6.54 7.80
CA TYR A 61 -5.37 5.56 7.05
C TYR A 61 -4.66 4.20 7.02
N LEU A 62 -3.37 4.16 6.69
CA LEU A 62 -2.61 2.91 6.66
C LEU A 62 -2.65 2.19 8.02
N ARG A 63 -2.46 2.92 9.13
CA ARG A 63 -2.53 2.33 10.47
C ARG A 63 -3.86 1.61 10.74
N LYS A 64 -4.96 2.15 10.25
CA LYS A 64 -6.31 1.64 10.55
C LYS A 64 -6.66 0.31 9.86
N ILE A 65 -5.89 -0.12 8.84
CA ILE A 65 -6.40 -1.10 7.85
C ILE A 65 -5.48 -2.34 7.73
N GLN A 66 -4.36 -2.40 8.46
CA GLN A 66 -3.30 -3.37 8.17
C GLN A 66 -2.59 -3.92 9.41
N ILE A 67 -1.78 -4.96 9.17
CA ILE A 67 -0.78 -5.45 10.10
C ILE A 67 0.42 -4.49 10.03
N ILE A 68 0.75 -3.88 11.16
CA ILE A 68 1.76 -2.82 11.26
C ILE A 68 3.05 -3.42 11.82
N VAL A 69 4.18 -3.05 11.21
CA VAL A 69 5.54 -3.28 11.70
C VAL A 69 6.17 -1.94 12.02
#